data_AF-Q9NDP6-F1
#
_entry.id   AF-Q9NDP6-F1
#
_cell.length_a   1.000
_cell.length_b   1.000
_cell.length_c   1.000
_cell.angle_alpha   90.00
_cell.angle_beta   90.00
_cell.angle_gamma   90.00
#
_symmetry.space_group_name_H-M   'P 1'
#
loop_
_entity.id
_entity.type
_entity.pdbx_description
1 polymer ?
#
loop_
_entity_poly.entity_id
_entity_poly.type
_entity_poly.pdbx_seq_one_letter_code
_entity_poly.pdbx_strand_id
1 'polypeptide(L)'
;MMVTQKKIIYESSENVADSTENNADLAENEDSIVGEMGDISKNTEDTEDNGDSAENIELKENSDKSTKNVAATLKQVEPPKESKTQAKVEYNSMKDKTEDMIEAKDAYNARMEVIRKKREAESDVDISHMSSDIGHEVIDSNSIISIIDSTSLPQPPTPEGPLLHNKVVMLSNSTQMAGPLRFAVDGFASEQQCQDLIDLELSGGVLGDGYMGRVSPHSEHELFQGMTVYLAAKLAEKGKVPPQTAALYYKLSEEARLQVKMYFKLTQELYFDYTHLVCRTTVKGKPVKRTDLSHPVHSDNCLLKENGSCLKERPAYTWRDYSAILYLNDEFEGGEFIMTDATARRVKVQVRPKCGRLVSFSAGKECLHGVKPVTKGRRCAMALWFTMDPTHNEESRQKAEKILKRLLKDEL
;
A
#
# COMPACT_ATOMS: atom_id res chain seq x y z
N MET A 1 4.35 -60.71 -20.79
CA MET A 1 3.35 -61.79 -20.64
C MET A 1 2.92 -61.86 -19.16
N MET A 2 1.71 -61.37 -18.86
CA MET A 2 0.65 -61.98 -18.00
C MET A 2 0.95 -63.39 -17.43
N VAL A 3 0.59 -63.88 -16.23
CA VAL A 3 -0.32 -63.58 -15.08
C VAL A 3 0.20 -64.45 -13.89
N THR A 4 0.09 -64.12 -12.58
CA THR A 4 -0.90 -64.62 -11.57
C THR A 4 -0.37 -64.29 -10.15
N GLN A 5 -1.03 -63.42 -9.36
CA GLN A 5 -2.11 -63.64 -8.37
C GLN A 5 -1.77 -64.54 -7.16
N LYS A 6 -1.73 -63.94 -5.95
CA LYS A 6 -2.64 -64.34 -4.85
C LYS A 6 -2.73 -63.29 -3.73
N LYS A 7 -3.97 -63.15 -3.25
CA LYS A 7 -4.53 -62.25 -2.23
C LYS A 7 -4.59 -63.02 -0.91
N ILE A 8 -4.25 -62.39 0.22
CA ILE A 8 -4.69 -62.84 1.56
C ILE A 8 -5.11 -61.59 2.34
N ILE A 9 -6.37 -61.62 2.79
CA ILE A 9 -7.02 -60.70 3.73
C ILE A 9 -6.93 -61.38 5.11
N TYR A 10 -6.63 -60.63 6.17
CA TYR A 10 -7.09 -60.95 7.53
C TYR A 10 -7.40 -59.63 8.26
N GLU A 11 -8.65 -59.52 8.71
CA GLU A 11 -9.19 -58.53 9.66
C GLU A 11 -9.22 -59.12 11.08
N SER A 12 -9.55 -58.25 12.05
CA SER A 12 -9.80 -58.44 13.50
C SER A 12 -8.57 -58.21 14.39
N SER A 13 -8.62 -57.53 15.54
CA SER A 13 -9.74 -57.06 16.39
C SER A 13 -9.27 -55.99 17.39
N GLU A 14 -10.24 -55.34 18.03
CA GLU A 14 -10.24 -54.27 19.03
C GLU A 14 -9.52 -54.56 20.37
N ASN A 15 -9.08 -53.50 21.07
CA ASN A 15 -9.35 -53.15 22.48
C ASN A 15 -8.40 -52.03 22.96
N VAL A 16 -8.88 -50.79 23.17
CA VAL A 16 -9.35 -50.19 24.45
C VAL A 16 -8.30 -50.20 25.59
N ALA A 17 -7.79 -49.02 25.94
CA ALA A 17 -7.60 -48.57 27.34
C ALA A 17 -7.31 -47.06 27.40
N ASP A 18 -8.19 -46.38 28.14
CA ASP A 18 -8.15 -45.00 28.62
C ASP A 18 -7.26 -44.91 29.87
N SER A 19 -6.51 -43.82 30.03
CA SER A 19 -6.03 -43.34 31.34
C SER A 19 -5.66 -41.86 31.28
N THR A 20 -6.59 -41.02 31.72
CA THR A 20 -6.35 -39.82 32.55
C THR A 20 -5.50 -40.21 33.79
N GLU A 21 -4.69 -39.40 34.48
CA GLU A 21 -4.70 -37.97 34.79
C GLU A 21 -3.38 -37.58 35.54
N ASN A 22 -2.97 -36.32 35.37
CA ASN A 22 -2.43 -35.37 36.36
C ASN A 22 -0.96 -35.30 36.87
N ASN A 23 -0.55 -34.01 36.91
CA ASN A 23 0.45 -33.27 37.70
C ASN A 23 1.89 -33.22 37.18
N ALA A 24 2.60 -32.08 37.22
CA ALA A 24 2.32 -30.66 37.42
C ALA A 24 3.65 -29.91 37.14
N ASP A 25 3.55 -28.64 36.76
CA ASP A 25 4.52 -27.54 36.89
C ASP A 25 6.01 -27.77 36.63
N LEU A 26 6.55 -27.05 35.64
CA LEU A 26 7.70 -26.14 35.84
C LEU A 26 7.60 -25.00 34.82
N ALA A 27 7.68 -23.79 35.36
CA ALA A 27 7.54 -22.49 34.70
C ALA A 27 8.83 -22.03 33.98
N GLU A 28 8.68 -20.90 33.28
CA GLU A 28 9.72 -19.93 32.87
C GLU A 28 10.45 -20.19 31.53
N ASN A 29 9.95 -19.54 30.46
CA ASN A 29 10.65 -18.40 29.85
C ASN A 29 9.76 -17.73 28.80
N GLU A 30 9.27 -16.54 29.16
CA GLU A 30 8.77 -15.53 28.23
C GLU A 30 9.95 -14.89 27.50
N ASP A 31 9.82 -14.72 26.17
CA ASP A 31 10.27 -13.52 25.46
C ASP A 31 9.66 -13.50 24.05
N SER A 32 8.66 -12.61 23.89
CA SER A 32 8.39 -11.65 22.80
C SER A 32 8.91 -11.99 21.37
N ILE A 33 8.11 -11.88 20.29
CA ILE A 33 7.83 -10.61 19.60
C ILE A 33 6.46 -10.67 18.89
N VAL A 34 5.52 -9.88 19.42
CA VAL A 34 4.24 -9.49 18.83
C VAL A 34 4.36 -8.01 18.47
N GLY A 35 4.15 -7.66 17.20
CA GLY A 35 4.12 -6.27 16.75
C GLY A 35 2.67 -5.75 16.70
N GLU A 36 2.13 -5.34 17.84
CA GLU A 36 0.92 -4.53 17.91
C GLU A 36 1.20 -3.11 17.38
N MET A 37 0.31 -2.62 16.53
CA MET A 37 0.22 -1.22 16.13
C MET A 37 -0.39 -0.42 17.28
N GLY A 38 0.41 0.38 17.97
CA GLY A 38 -0.02 1.31 19.02
C GLY A 38 -0.27 2.72 18.48
N ASP A 39 -1.55 3.13 18.48
CA ASP A 39 -2.01 4.52 18.56
C ASP A 39 -1.47 5.16 19.86
N ILE A 40 -0.92 6.38 19.79
CA ILE A 40 -0.52 7.16 20.98
C ILE A 40 -1.37 8.43 21.07
N SER A 41 -2.41 8.39 21.91
CA SER A 41 -2.88 9.47 22.81
C SER A 41 -4.09 8.87 23.56
N LYS A 42 -4.21 8.77 24.87
CA LYS A 42 -3.72 9.51 26.04
C LYS A 42 -3.89 8.58 27.26
N ASN A 43 -3.23 8.88 28.37
CA ASN A 43 -3.82 8.70 29.69
C ASN A 43 -3.26 9.75 30.66
N THR A 44 -4.16 10.52 31.26
CA THR A 44 -4.26 10.73 32.71
C THR A 44 -5.72 11.12 32.98
N GLU A 45 -6.50 10.13 33.43
CA GLU A 45 -7.31 10.12 34.67
C GLU A 45 -7.45 11.50 35.37
N ASP A 46 -8.63 11.94 35.82
CA ASP A 46 -9.45 11.26 36.83
C ASP A 46 -10.92 11.77 36.91
N THR A 47 -11.81 10.80 37.15
CA THR A 47 -12.98 10.74 38.06
C THR A 47 -14.28 11.56 37.88
N GLU A 48 -15.38 10.78 38.03
CA GLU A 48 -16.74 11.07 38.55
C GLU A 48 -17.72 11.78 37.59
N ASP A 49 -18.68 11.11 36.95
CA ASP A 49 -19.84 10.31 37.40
C ASP A 49 -21.08 11.13 37.82
N ASN A 50 -22.18 10.82 37.13
CA ASN A 50 -23.61 11.11 37.35
C ASN A 50 -24.16 12.54 37.40
N GLY A 51 -25.30 12.71 36.72
CA GLY A 51 -26.42 13.44 37.32
C GLY A 51 -27.14 14.42 36.42
N ASP A 52 -28.27 13.94 35.93
CA ASP A 52 -29.38 14.62 35.26
C ASP A 52 -29.91 15.91 35.96
N SER A 53 -30.76 16.61 35.20
CA SER A 53 -31.81 17.57 35.61
C SER A 53 -31.55 19.08 35.49
N ALA A 54 -32.48 19.68 34.75
CA ALA A 54 -32.76 21.09 34.60
C ALA A 54 -33.29 21.72 35.90
N GLU A 55 -33.04 23.01 36.11
CA GLU A 55 -34.08 24.05 36.15
C GLU A 55 -33.51 25.45 36.45
N ASN A 56 -34.22 26.43 35.91
CA ASN A 56 -34.04 27.87 36.04
C ASN A 56 -34.05 28.35 37.49
N ILE A 57 -33.16 29.28 37.87
CA ILE A 57 -33.50 30.36 38.82
C ILE A 57 -32.82 31.67 38.40
N GLU A 58 -33.65 32.70 38.31
CA GLU A 58 -33.37 34.09 37.98
C GLU A 58 -33.11 34.92 39.26
N LEU A 59 -32.36 36.03 39.10
CA LEU A 59 -32.31 37.24 39.94
C LEU A 59 -31.51 37.21 41.26
N LYS A 60 -30.46 38.05 41.35
CA LYS A 60 -30.53 39.39 42.00
C LYS A 60 -29.18 40.11 42.04
N GLU A 61 -29.22 41.40 41.72
CA GLU A 61 -28.17 42.41 41.89
C GLU A 61 -27.92 42.75 43.36
N ASN A 62 -26.67 43.14 43.68
CA ASN A 62 -26.27 44.31 44.51
C ASN A 62 -24.75 44.23 44.74
N SER A 63 -23.95 45.02 44.03
CA SER A 63 -23.43 46.33 44.47
C SER A 63 -22.46 46.26 45.66
N ASP A 64 -21.17 46.48 45.41
CA ASP A 64 -20.47 47.52 46.17
C ASP A 64 -19.25 48.12 45.44
N LYS A 65 -19.04 49.40 45.76
CA LYS A 65 -18.24 50.41 45.03
C LYS A 65 -16.85 50.60 45.62
N SER A 66 -16.03 51.31 44.82
CA SER A 66 -14.89 52.18 45.19
C SER A 66 -13.52 51.49 45.06
N THR A 67 -12.62 51.90 44.16
CA THR A 67 -12.04 53.26 43.99
C THR A 67 -11.75 53.58 42.50
N LYS A 68 -12.29 54.65 41.88
CA LYS A 68 -11.64 55.98 41.64
C LYS A 68 -10.14 55.88 41.28
N ASN A 69 -9.58 56.43 40.18
CA ASN A 69 -9.97 57.60 39.39
C ASN A 69 -9.18 57.67 38.05
N VAL A 70 -9.87 58.12 36.97
CA VAL A 70 -9.45 59.09 35.92
C VAL A 70 -8.33 58.68 34.93
N ALA A 71 -8.34 59.02 33.63
CA ALA A 71 -9.29 59.24 32.54
C ALA A 71 -8.42 59.58 31.31
N ALA A 72 -8.99 59.37 30.11
CA ALA A 72 -8.57 59.89 28.80
C ALA A 72 -7.21 59.40 28.28
N THR A 73 -7.13 58.71 27.14
CA THR A 73 -7.42 59.25 25.80
C THR A 73 -7.24 58.08 24.82
N LEU A 74 -8.15 57.84 23.87
CA LEU A 74 -7.83 57.57 22.45
C LEU A 74 -9.08 57.14 21.66
N LYS A 75 -9.43 58.09 20.78
CA LYS A 75 -10.21 58.04 19.55
C LYS A 75 -10.62 56.67 19.01
N GLN A 76 -11.89 56.61 18.64
CA GLN A 76 -12.48 55.67 17.70
C GLN A 76 -11.64 55.58 16.42
N VAL A 77 -11.33 54.35 16.00
CA VAL A 77 -10.85 54.04 14.65
C VAL A 77 -11.75 52.93 14.10
N GLU A 78 -12.40 53.24 12.99
CA GLU A 78 -13.30 52.38 12.22
C GLU A 78 -12.60 51.09 11.73
N PRO A 79 -13.34 49.99 11.48
CA PRO A 79 -12.78 48.74 10.98
C PRO A 79 -12.24 48.92 9.54
N PRO A 80 -11.11 48.30 9.17
CA PRO A 80 -10.54 48.47 7.83
C PRO A 80 -11.37 47.75 6.77
N LYS A 81 -11.60 48.45 5.66
CA LYS A 81 -12.26 47.97 4.45
C LYS A 81 -11.50 46.81 3.81
N GLU A 82 -12.24 45.79 3.39
CA GLU A 82 -11.78 44.67 2.57
C GLU A 82 -11.14 45.16 1.26
N SER A 83 -9.87 44.81 1.06
CA SER A 83 -9.21 44.85 -0.24
C SER A 83 -9.25 43.45 -0.86
N LYS A 84 -10.13 43.26 -1.85
CA LYS A 84 -10.06 42.11 -2.75
C LYS A 84 -8.86 42.29 -3.67
N THR A 85 -7.81 41.51 -3.45
CA THR A 85 -6.78 41.27 -4.46
C THR A 85 -6.64 39.77 -4.64
N GLN A 86 -7.27 39.24 -5.69
CA GLN A 86 -6.97 37.90 -6.20
C GLN A 86 -5.55 37.92 -6.74
N ALA A 87 -4.61 37.32 -6.01
CA ALA A 87 -3.32 36.96 -6.58
C ALA A 87 -3.56 35.75 -7.51
N LYS A 88 -3.64 36.00 -8.82
CA LYS A 88 -3.39 34.97 -9.83
C LYS A 88 -1.92 34.57 -9.69
N VAL A 89 -1.65 33.35 -9.24
CA VAL A 89 -0.33 32.73 -9.43
C VAL A 89 -0.30 32.23 -10.87
N GLU A 90 0.23 33.06 -11.77
CA GLU A 90 0.64 32.64 -13.11
C GLU A 90 2.03 32.02 -13.00
N TYR A 91 2.14 30.70 -13.20
CA TYR A 91 3.43 30.05 -13.43
C TYR A 91 3.93 30.42 -14.83
N ASN A 92 4.95 31.28 -14.90
CA ASN A 92 5.52 31.74 -16.16
C ASN A 92 7.05 31.76 -16.10
N SER A 93 7.71 30.59 -16.04
CA SER A 93 9.12 30.47 -16.42
C SER A 93 9.60 29.01 -16.44
N MET A 94 10.49 28.65 -17.37
CA MET A 94 11.29 27.41 -17.28
C MET A 94 12.26 27.42 -16.07
N LYS A 95 12.56 28.58 -15.48
CA LYS A 95 13.45 28.70 -14.31
C LYS A 95 12.81 28.16 -13.04
N ASP A 96 11.54 28.44 -12.78
CA ASP A 96 10.84 27.97 -11.57
C ASP A 96 10.77 26.45 -11.54
N LYS A 97 10.48 25.82 -12.69
CA LYS A 97 10.56 24.36 -12.84
C LYS A 97 11.97 23.80 -12.63
N THR A 98 13.00 24.57 -12.98
CA THR A 98 14.39 24.14 -12.81
C THR A 98 14.83 24.25 -11.35
N GLU A 99 14.39 25.29 -10.63
CA GLU A 99 14.64 25.46 -9.20
C GLU A 99 13.92 24.38 -8.38
N ASP A 100 12.64 24.10 -8.66
CA ASP A 100 11.89 23.00 -8.03
C ASP A 100 12.58 21.63 -8.25
N MET A 101 13.10 21.40 -9.45
CA MET A 101 13.85 20.17 -9.77
C MET A 101 15.21 20.07 -9.06
N ILE A 102 15.87 21.21 -8.80
CA ILE A 102 17.13 21.24 -8.04
C ILE A 102 16.83 20.95 -6.56
N GLU A 103 15.80 21.58 -6.00
CA GLU A 103 15.41 21.38 -4.60
C GLU A 103 14.96 19.93 -4.33
N ALA A 104 14.18 19.34 -5.26
CA ALA A 104 13.81 17.93 -5.20
C ALA A 104 15.02 16.98 -5.28
N LYS A 105 16.03 17.33 -6.09
CA LYS A 105 17.27 16.56 -6.22
C LYS A 105 18.14 16.65 -4.97
N ASP A 106 18.20 17.81 -4.34
CA ASP A 106 18.96 18.01 -3.10
C ASP A 106 18.29 17.33 -1.91
N ALA A 107 16.95 17.39 -1.81
CA ALA A 107 16.19 16.61 -0.83
C ALA A 107 16.40 15.09 -1.01
N TYR A 108 16.41 14.61 -2.26
CA TYR A 108 16.73 13.22 -2.58
C TYR A 108 18.15 12.84 -2.15
N ASN A 109 19.15 13.66 -2.48
CA ASN A 109 20.55 13.41 -2.10
C ASN A 109 20.73 13.39 -0.58
N ALA A 110 20.09 14.31 0.14
CA ALA A 110 20.12 14.35 1.60
C ALA A 110 19.51 13.09 2.23
N ARG A 111 18.40 12.58 1.66
CA ARG A 111 17.81 11.31 2.10
C ARG A 111 18.71 10.10 1.83
N MET A 112 19.38 10.07 0.68
CA MET A 112 20.34 9.00 0.36
C MET A 112 21.52 8.95 1.33
N GLU A 113 21.93 10.09 1.88
CA GLU A 113 22.97 10.15 2.91
C GLU A 113 22.48 9.63 4.27
N VAL A 114 21.22 9.89 4.63
CA VAL A 114 20.57 9.29 5.81
C VAL A 114 20.49 7.77 5.67
N ILE A 115 20.19 7.26 4.46
CA ILE A 115 20.17 5.82 4.16
C ILE A 115 21.53 5.18 4.38
N ARG A 116 22.62 5.80 3.91
CA ARG A 116 23.98 5.30 4.10
C ARG A 116 24.26 5.06 5.59
N LYS A 117 23.92 6.05 6.43
CA LYS A 117 24.11 5.98 7.88
C LYS A 117 23.20 4.96 8.55
N LYS A 118 21.93 4.83 8.11
CA LYS A 118 21.01 3.84 8.69
C LYS A 118 21.46 2.40 8.38
N ARG A 119 22.00 2.15 7.19
CA ARG A 119 22.56 0.84 6.82
C ARG A 119 23.81 0.46 7.60
N GLU A 120 24.67 1.43 7.91
CA GLU A 120 25.82 1.23 8.81
C GLU A 120 25.39 0.82 10.23
N ALA A 121 24.16 1.15 10.64
CA ALA A 121 23.59 0.75 11.93
C ALA A 121 22.77 -0.56 11.87
N GLU A 122 22.22 -0.92 10.71
CA GLU A 122 21.41 -2.14 10.51
C GLU A 122 22.25 -3.41 10.22
N SER A 123 23.57 -3.29 9.99
CA SER A 123 24.45 -4.43 9.71
C SER A 123 24.65 -5.40 10.89
N ASP A 124 24.14 -5.07 12.08
CA ASP A 124 24.29 -5.86 13.31
C ASP A 124 23.05 -6.70 13.66
N VAL A 125 22.03 -6.77 12.79
CA VAL A 125 20.79 -7.52 13.03
C VAL A 125 20.69 -8.74 12.10
N ASP A 126 20.60 -9.94 12.69
CA ASP A 126 20.43 -11.22 11.99
C ASP A 126 19.06 -11.32 11.30
N ILE A 127 19.04 -11.57 9.98
CA ILE A 127 17.86 -11.55 9.09
C ILE A 127 17.32 -12.96 8.79
N SER A 128 17.86 -14.00 9.44
CA SER A 128 17.53 -15.40 9.12
C SER A 128 16.07 -15.84 9.39
N HIS A 129 15.25 -15.06 10.11
CA HIS A 129 13.97 -15.55 10.63
C HIS A 129 12.68 -15.00 9.99
N MET A 130 12.73 -14.22 8.90
CA MET A 130 11.50 -13.68 8.27
C MET A 130 11.29 -14.06 6.79
N SER A 131 11.95 -15.08 6.29
CA SER A 131 11.67 -15.61 4.94
C SER A 131 11.41 -17.11 5.02
N SER A 132 10.13 -17.48 5.14
CA SER A 132 9.67 -18.83 4.77
C SER A 132 9.13 -18.85 3.33
N ASP A 133 9.57 -17.92 2.50
CA ASP A 133 9.24 -17.88 1.08
C ASP A 133 10.24 -18.74 0.32
N ILE A 134 9.77 -19.44 -0.72
CA ILE A 134 10.58 -20.34 -1.55
C ILE A 134 11.88 -19.63 -1.93
N GLY A 135 12.96 -20.03 -1.24
CA GLY A 135 14.28 -19.45 -1.41
C GLY A 135 14.81 -19.76 -2.80
N HIS A 136 15.30 -18.72 -3.47
CA HIS A 136 16.39 -18.81 -4.45
C HIS A 136 16.36 -19.93 -5.53
N GLU A 137 15.22 -20.46 -5.92
CA GLU A 137 15.14 -21.32 -7.11
C GLU A 137 15.03 -20.44 -8.37
N VAL A 138 15.83 -20.77 -9.39
CA VAL A 138 15.83 -20.07 -10.68
C VAL A 138 14.45 -20.22 -11.32
N ILE A 139 13.68 -19.13 -11.36
CA ILE A 139 12.39 -19.13 -12.03
C ILE A 139 12.63 -19.20 -13.54
N ASP A 140 12.07 -20.22 -14.17
CA ASP A 140 12.18 -20.42 -15.59
C ASP A 140 11.41 -19.30 -16.32
N SER A 141 12.16 -18.45 -17.03
CA SER A 141 11.63 -17.40 -17.90
C SER A 141 11.48 -17.85 -19.35
N ASN A 142 11.98 -19.04 -19.72
CA ASN A 142 11.77 -19.58 -21.07
C ASN A 142 10.34 -20.08 -21.28
N SER A 143 9.56 -20.20 -20.21
CA SER A 143 8.15 -20.60 -20.23
C SER A 143 7.17 -19.44 -20.41
N ILE A 144 7.65 -18.21 -20.63
CA ILE A 144 6.79 -17.03 -20.81
C ILE A 144 5.86 -17.27 -22.00
N ILE A 145 4.55 -17.26 -21.73
CA ILE A 145 3.52 -17.42 -22.75
C ILE A 145 3.11 -16.06 -23.30
N SER A 146 3.12 -15.03 -22.46
CA SER A 146 2.64 -13.71 -22.85
C SER A 146 3.48 -12.60 -22.22
N ILE A 147 3.95 -11.69 -23.09
CA ILE A 147 4.56 -10.42 -22.71
C ILE A 147 3.54 -9.34 -22.96
N ILE A 148 3.06 -8.74 -21.87
CA ILE A 148 2.03 -7.71 -21.88
C ILE A 148 2.72 -6.35 -21.97
N ASP A 149 2.63 -5.76 -23.16
CA ASP A 149 3.12 -4.42 -23.48
C ASP A 149 2.12 -3.75 -24.45
N SER A 150 2.03 -2.41 -24.44
CA SER A 150 1.09 -1.68 -25.31
C SER A 150 1.39 -1.91 -26.80
N THR A 151 2.61 -2.35 -27.13
CA THR A 151 3.06 -2.59 -28.50
C THR A 151 2.92 -4.05 -28.94
N SER A 152 2.53 -4.97 -28.04
CA SER A 152 2.55 -6.41 -28.35
C SER A 152 1.26 -6.95 -28.98
N LEU A 153 0.18 -6.17 -28.99
CA LEU A 153 -1.13 -6.61 -29.51
C LEU A 153 -1.59 -5.76 -30.72
N PRO A 154 -1.94 -6.38 -31.86
CA PRO A 154 -2.40 -5.67 -33.06
C PRO A 154 -3.70 -4.89 -32.86
N GLN A 155 -4.56 -5.34 -31.94
CA GLN A 155 -5.80 -4.67 -31.53
C GLN A 155 -6.04 -4.92 -30.02
N PRO A 156 -6.65 -3.96 -29.30
CA PRO A 156 -7.04 -4.15 -27.91
C PRO A 156 -7.98 -5.36 -27.77
N PRO A 157 -7.75 -6.27 -26.81
CA PRO A 157 -8.67 -7.38 -26.58
C PRO A 157 -10.03 -6.88 -26.09
N THR A 158 -11.09 -7.65 -26.33
CA THR A 158 -12.43 -7.32 -25.84
C THR A 158 -12.46 -7.40 -24.31
N PRO A 159 -12.97 -6.36 -23.61
CA PRO A 159 -13.19 -6.41 -22.16
C PRO A 159 -14.20 -7.51 -21.77
N GLU A 160 -13.89 -8.28 -20.74
CA GLU A 160 -14.81 -9.30 -20.19
C GLU A 160 -15.81 -8.71 -19.16
N GLY A 161 -15.51 -7.50 -18.69
CA GLY A 161 -16.36 -6.68 -17.84
C GLY A 161 -16.26 -5.19 -18.18
N PRO A 162 -17.12 -4.35 -17.56
CA PRO A 162 -17.14 -2.91 -17.80
C PRO A 162 -15.80 -2.23 -17.46
N LEU A 163 -15.46 -1.21 -18.25
CA LEU A 163 -14.36 -0.28 -17.96
C LEU A 163 -14.93 1.00 -17.35
N LEU A 164 -14.21 1.57 -16.39
CA LEU A 164 -14.69 2.66 -15.53
C LEU A 164 -15.05 3.92 -16.33
N HIS A 165 -14.22 4.30 -17.29
CA HIS A 165 -14.44 5.43 -18.18
C HIS A 165 -13.75 5.22 -19.54
N ASN A 166 -14.13 6.02 -20.52
CA ASN A 166 -13.68 5.91 -21.93
C ASN A 166 -12.15 6.01 -22.15
N LYS A 167 -11.41 6.62 -21.22
CA LYS A 167 -9.94 6.67 -21.27
C LYS A 167 -9.27 5.36 -20.85
N VAL A 168 -9.96 4.51 -20.10
CA VAL A 168 -9.44 3.17 -19.75
C VAL A 168 -9.57 2.29 -20.97
N VAL A 169 -8.45 1.71 -21.40
CA VAL A 169 -8.39 0.82 -22.56
C VAL A 169 -7.94 -0.56 -22.12
N MET A 170 -8.64 -1.57 -22.61
CA MET A 170 -8.29 -2.96 -22.35
C MET A 170 -6.91 -3.27 -22.93
N LEU A 171 -5.99 -3.70 -22.07
CA LEU A 171 -4.66 -4.14 -22.50
C LEU A 171 -4.60 -5.67 -22.59
N SER A 172 -5.10 -6.37 -21.57
CA SER A 172 -5.04 -7.84 -21.52
C SER A 172 -6.15 -8.41 -20.66
N ASN A 173 -6.99 -9.26 -21.26
CA ASN A 173 -8.06 -9.96 -20.56
C ASN A 173 -7.58 -11.33 -20.04
N SER A 174 -8.48 -12.18 -19.57
CA SER A 174 -8.11 -13.48 -19.01
C SER A 174 -7.28 -14.36 -19.94
N THR A 175 -7.41 -14.20 -21.26
CA THR A 175 -6.68 -14.98 -22.26
C THR A 175 -5.20 -14.61 -22.28
N GLN A 176 -4.88 -13.32 -22.48
CA GLN A 176 -3.49 -12.86 -22.51
C GLN A 176 -2.86 -12.91 -21.11
N MET A 177 -3.67 -12.71 -20.06
CA MET A 177 -3.22 -12.90 -18.69
C MET A 177 -3.14 -14.38 -18.31
N ALA A 178 -3.48 -15.34 -19.18
CA ALA A 178 -3.42 -16.78 -18.88
C ALA A 178 -4.14 -17.21 -17.58
N GLY A 179 -5.26 -16.57 -17.24
CA GLY A 179 -6.04 -16.89 -16.04
C GLY A 179 -7.30 -16.01 -15.89
N PRO A 180 -8.42 -16.53 -15.35
CA PRO A 180 -9.73 -15.87 -15.37
C PRO A 180 -9.88 -14.72 -14.37
N LEU A 181 -9.11 -14.72 -13.28
CA LEU A 181 -9.26 -13.76 -12.17
C LEU A 181 -8.17 -12.70 -12.21
N ARG A 182 -7.83 -12.22 -13.41
CA ARG A 182 -6.78 -11.23 -13.62
C ARG A 182 -6.92 -10.50 -14.95
N PHE A 183 -6.60 -9.21 -14.95
CA PHE A 183 -6.66 -8.36 -16.13
C PHE A 183 -5.66 -7.20 -16.04
N ALA A 184 -5.38 -6.57 -17.18
CA ALA A 184 -4.61 -5.33 -17.24
C ALA A 184 -5.28 -4.32 -18.17
N VAL A 185 -5.23 -3.04 -17.80
CA VAL A 185 -5.73 -1.90 -18.57
C VAL A 185 -4.70 -0.78 -18.59
N ASP A 186 -4.71 0.02 -19.66
CA ASP A 186 -3.95 1.27 -19.78
C ASP A 186 -4.89 2.49 -19.68
N GLY A 187 -4.32 3.69 -19.50
CA GLY A 187 -5.07 4.94 -19.49
C GLY A 187 -5.82 5.22 -18.19
N PHE A 188 -5.45 4.54 -17.10
CA PHE A 188 -6.06 4.69 -15.78
C PHE A 188 -5.63 5.98 -15.06
N ALA A 189 -4.42 6.46 -15.35
CA ALA A 189 -3.93 7.76 -14.92
C ALA A 189 -3.23 8.45 -16.10
N SER A 190 -3.28 9.78 -16.12
CA SER A 190 -2.51 10.59 -17.06
C SER A 190 -1.06 10.73 -16.60
N GLU A 191 -0.16 11.05 -17.53
CA GLU A 191 1.27 11.32 -17.24
C GLU A 191 1.44 12.37 -16.12
N GLN A 192 0.61 13.43 -16.13
CA GLN A 192 0.66 14.44 -15.07
C GLN A 192 0.26 13.86 -13.72
N GLN A 193 -0.82 13.06 -13.65
CA GLN A 193 -1.24 12.44 -12.40
C GLN A 193 -0.21 11.43 -11.87
N CYS A 194 0.44 10.68 -12.76
CA CYS A 194 1.55 9.82 -12.40
C CYS A 194 2.70 10.61 -11.79
N GLN A 195 3.11 11.69 -12.44
CA GLN A 195 4.18 12.56 -11.96
C GLN A 195 3.82 13.20 -10.61
N ASP A 196 2.60 13.72 -10.46
CA ASP A 196 2.12 14.32 -9.22
C ASP A 196 2.17 13.31 -8.04
N LEU A 197 1.82 12.03 -8.28
CA LEU A 197 1.92 10.98 -7.26
C LEU A 197 3.37 10.60 -6.95
N ILE A 198 4.25 10.56 -7.95
CA ILE A 198 5.68 10.34 -7.71
C ILE A 198 6.25 11.48 -6.87
N ASP A 199 5.95 12.73 -7.21
CA ASP A 199 6.44 13.89 -6.45
C ASP A 199 5.88 13.95 -5.03
N LEU A 200 4.63 13.50 -4.82
CA LEU A 200 4.05 13.31 -3.50
C LEU A 200 4.85 12.31 -2.65
N GLU A 201 5.16 11.14 -3.23
CA GLU A 201 5.99 10.12 -2.57
C GLU A 201 7.37 10.67 -2.26
N LEU A 202 8.00 11.38 -3.19
CA LEU A 202 9.32 11.97 -2.97
C LEU A 202 9.31 13.12 -1.98
N SER A 203 8.21 13.83 -1.83
CA SER A 203 8.10 14.92 -0.85
C SER A 203 7.99 14.40 0.59
N GLY A 204 7.34 13.26 0.80
CA GLY A 204 6.94 12.83 2.15
C GLY A 204 7.07 11.35 2.50
N GLY A 205 7.52 10.51 1.57
CA GLY A 205 7.62 9.07 1.74
C GLY A 205 8.63 8.68 2.80
N VAL A 206 8.30 7.65 3.58
CA VAL A 206 9.12 7.11 4.66
C VAL A 206 9.89 5.90 4.14
N LEU A 207 11.18 5.83 4.47
CA LEU A 207 12.03 4.70 4.11
C LEU A 207 11.64 3.47 4.94
N GLY A 208 11.41 2.35 4.27
CA GLY A 208 10.91 1.13 4.89
C GLY A 208 9.46 1.24 5.39
N ASP A 209 8.67 2.17 4.85
CA ASP A 209 7.22 2.24 5.13
C ASP A 209 6.54 0.90 4.80
N GLY A 210 5.65 0.46 5.69
CA GLY A 210 5.02 -0.86 5.60
C GLY A 210 5.93 -2.05 5.99
N TYR A 211 7.20 -1.82 6.34
CA TYR A 211 8.18 -2.87 6.66
C TYR A 211 8.95 -2.63 7.96
N MET A 212 8.29 -2.02 8.96
CA MET A 212 8.90 -1.70 10.27
C MET A 212 10.23 -0.94 10.14
N GLY A 213 10.35 -0.09 9.12
CA GLY A 213 11.54 0.70 8.85
C GLY A 213 12.69 -0.06 8.17
N ARG A 214 12.54 -1.36 7.86
CA ARG A 214 13.51 -2.10 7.05
C ARG A 214 13.53 -1.52 5.64
N VAL A 215 14.65 -0.91 5.25
CA VAL A 215 14.75 -0.17 3.99
C VAL A 215 14.95 -1.07 2.76
N SER A 216 15.37 -2.32 2.96
CA SER A 216 15.58 -3.32 1.91
C SER A 216 14.92 -4.67 2.28
N PRO A 217 13.59 -4.72 2.44
CA PRO A 217 12.89 -5.86 3.02
C PRO A 217 12.89 -7.12 2.14
N HIS A 218 13.03 -6.97 0.81
CA HIS A 218 12.95 -8.10 -0.15
C HIS A 218 14.26 -8.41 -0.86
N SER A 219 15.14 -7.42 -1.01
CA SER A 219 16.47 -7.57 -1.63
C SER A 219 17.38 -6.45 -1.16
N GLU A 220 18.64 -6.77 -0.85
CA GLU A 220 19.67 -5.80 -0.46
C GLU A 220 20.08 -4.82 -1.58
N HIS A 221 19.57 -5.02 -2.79
CA HIS A 221 19.88 -4.26 -4.00
C HIS A 221 18.94 -3.06 -4.22
N GLU A 222 17.84 -3.01 -3.48
CA GLU A 222 16.77 -2.03 -3.69
C GLU A 222 16.35 -1.41 -2.36
N LEU A 223 16.06 -0.12 -2.39
CA LEU A 223 15.54 0.65 -1.27
C LEU A 223 14.06 0.89 -1.45
N PHE A 224 13.31 0.70 -0.37
CA PHE A 224 11.88 0.91 -0.29
C PHE A 224 11.60 2.23 0.40
N GLN A 225 10.78 3.02 -0.26
CA GLN A 225 10.22 4.24 0.28
C GLN A 225 8.75 4.26 -0.09
N GLY A 226 7.89 4.68 0.83
CA GLY A 226 6.48 4.76 0.54
C GLY A 226 5.70 5.58 1.55
N MET A 227 4.40 5.68 1.31
CA MET A 227 3.47 6.36 2.19
C MET A 227 2.05 5.82 2.07
N THR A 228 1.33 5.91 3.17
CA THR A 228 -0.12 5.68 3.23
C THR A 228 -0.91 6.91 2.81
N VAL A 229 -2.18 6.72 2.46
CA VAL A 229 -3.11 7.83 2.16
C VAL A 229 -3.30 8.75 3.37
N TYR A 230 -3.27 8.18 4.58
CA TYR A 230 -3.32 8.95 5.82
C TYR A 230 -2.11 9.85 6.00
N LEU A 231 -0.90 9.33 5.73
CA LEU A 231 0.31 10.15 5.78
C LEU A 231 0.25 11.29 4.77
N ALA A 232 -0.18 11.03 3.53
CA ALA A 232 -0.37 12.06 2.52
C ALA A 232 -1.36 13.15 2.98
N ALA A 233 -2.51 12.75 3.53
CA ALA A 233 -3.50 13.68 4.06
C ALA A 233 -2.96 14.50 5.25
N LYS A 234 -2.18 13.88 6.15
CA LYS A 234 -1.52 14.57 7.25
C LYS A 234 -0.45 15.57 6.80
N LEU A 235 0.30 15.24 5.76
CA LEU A 235 1.26 16.18 5.17
C LEU A 235 0.53 17.36 4.53
N ALA A 236 -0.60 17.12 3.86
CA ALA A 236 -1.44 18.18 3.31
C ALA A 236 -2.03 19.08 4.42
N GLU A 237 -2.51 18.49 5.51
CA GLU A 237 -3.01 19.23 6.68
C GLU A 237 -1.94 20.16 7.27
N LYS A 238 -0.68 19.74 7.23
CA LYS A 238 0.48 20.52 7.71
C LYS A 238 1.03 21.50 6.66
N GLY A 239 0.40 21.61 5.48
CA GLY A 239 0.88 22.45 4.37
C GLY A 239 2.22 22.00 3.78
N LYS A 240 2.58 20.73 3.95
CA LYS A 240 3.84 20.16 3.43
C LYS A 240 3.72 19.63 2.01
N VAL A 241 2.50 19.31 1.57
CA VAL A 241 2.18 18.91 0.20
C VAL A 241 0.84 19.54 -0.20
N PRO A 242 0.55 19.73 -1.50
CA PRO A 242 -0.74 20.26 -1.92
C PRO A 242 -1.91 19.33 -1.54
N PRO A 243 -3.01 19.84 -0.94
CA PRO A 243 -4.19 19.04 -0.63
C PRO A 243 -4.79 18.33 -1.85
N GLN A 244 -4.72 18.96 -3.02
CA GLN A 244 -5.20 18.41 -4.29
C GLN A 244 -4.42 17.16 -4.69
N THR A 245 -3.11 17.12 -4.47
CA THR A 245 -2.26 15.96 -4.78
C THR A 245 -2.52 14.80 -3.81
N ALA A 246 -2.69 15.08 -2.51
CA ALA A 246 -3.09 14.06 -1.55
C ALA A 246 -4.51 13.50 -1.85
N ALA A 247 -5.42 14.37 -2.30
CA ALA A 247 -6.75 13.95 -2.75
C ALA A 247 -6.70 13.16 -4.06
N LEU A 248 -5.80 13.49 -5.00
CA LEU A 248 -5.57 12.70 -6.21
C LEU A 248 -5.19 11.25 -5.86
N TYR A 249 -4.30 11.05 -4.89
CA TYR A 249 -3.93 9.72 -4.39
C TYR A 249 -5.15 8.96 -3.84
N TYR A 250 -5.97 9.63 -3.03
CA TYR A 250 -7.22 9.06 -2.52
C TYR A 250 -8.20 8.69 -3.64
N LYS A 251 -8.44 9.58 -4.60
CA LYS A 251 -9.42 9.40 -5.68
C LYS A 251 -9.01 8.30 -6.66
N LEU A 252 -7.76 8.29 -7.12
CA LEU A 252 -7.28 7.24 -8.04
C LEU A 252 -7.31 5.85 -7.40
N SER A 253 -7.11 5.74 -6.08
CA SER A 253 -7.28 4.46 -5.38
C SER A 253 -8.75 4.02 -5.32
N GLU A 254 -9.72 4.92 -5.08
CA GLU A 254 -11.15 4.60 -5.18
C GLU A 254 -11.55 4.16 -6.60
N GLU A 255 -11.10 4.89 -7.61
CA GLU A 255 -11.37 4.57 -9.01
C GLU A 255 -10.85 3.16 -9.35
N ALA A 256 -9.63 2.82 -8.91
CA ALA A 256 -9.08 1.49 -9.10
C ALA A 256 -9.95 0.41 -8.45
N ARG A 257 -10.42 0.62 -7.21
CA ARG A 257 -11.35 -0.29 -6.53
C ARG A 257 -12.64 -0.49 -7.29
N LEU A 258 -13.24 0.61 -7.78
CA LEU A 258 -14.47 0.56 -8.59
C LEU A 258 -14.24 -0.21 -9.89
N GLN A 259 -13.11 0.02 -10.57
CA GLN A 259 -12.74 -0.72 -11.77
C GLN A 259 -12.61 -2.23 -11.50
N VAL A 260 -11.99 -2.65 -10.40
CA VAL A 260 -11.90 -4.07 -10.00
C VAL A 260 -13.29 -4.65 -9.76
N LYS A 261 -14.11 -3.98 -8.95
CA LYS A 261 -15.48 -4.41 -8.62
C LYS A 261 -16.33 -4.57 -9.88
N MET A 262 -16.30 -3.57 -10.77
CA MET A 262 -17.06 -3.56 -12.02
C MET A 262 -16.58 -4.65 -12.99
N TYR A 263 -15.27 -4.73 -13.25
CA TYR A 263 -14.73 -5.65 -14.25
C TYR A 263 -15.01 -7.11 -13.87
N PHE A 264 -14.79 -7.48 -12.61
CA PHE A 264 -15.10 -8.82 -12.11
C PHE A 264 -16.58 -9.04 -11.77
N LYS A 265 -17.44 -8.02 -11.96
CA LYS A 265 -18.89 -8.07 -11.72
C LYS A 265 -19.22 -8.55 -10.29
N LEU A 266 -18.45 -8.04 -9.33
CA LEU A 266 -18.61 -8.40 -7.92
C LEU A 266 -19.92 -7.83 -7.39
N THR A 267 -20.74 -8.69 -6.78
CA THR A 267 -22.00 -8.30 -6.14
C THR A 267 -21.79 -7.76 -4.73
N GLN A 268 -20.75 -8.23 -4.05
CA GLN A 268 -20.36 -7.79 -2.71
C GLN A 268 -19.63 -6.44 -2.79
N GLU A 269 -19.73 -5.66 -1.71
CA GLU A 269 -18.89 -4.48 -1.57
C GLU A 269 -17.43 -4.90 -1.45
N LEU A 270 -16.55 -4.08 -2.01
CA LEU A 270 -15.11 -4.28 -1.95
C LEU A 270 -14.54 -3.17 -1.08
N TYR A 271 -13.95 -3.50 0.06
CA TYR A 271 -13.31 -2.58 1.00
C TYR A 271 -11.80 -2.53 0.76
N PHE A 272 -11.13 -1.47 1.20
CA PHE A 272 -9.67 -1.43 1.21
C PHE A 272 -9.18 -2.18 2.43
N ASP A 273 -8.26 -3.13 2.24
CA ASP A 273 -7.44 -3.62 3.35
C ASP A 273 -6.25 -2.69 3.59
N TYR A 274 -5.57 -2.31 2.50
CA TYR A 274 -4.40 -1.44 2.58
C TYR A 274 -4.14 -0.72 1.25
N THR A 275 -3.73 0.55 1.35
CA THR A 275 -3.34 1.40 0.21
C THR A 275 -1.92 1.90 0.42
N HIS A 276 -1.00 1.60 -0.51
CA HIS A 276 0.41 1.98 -0.39
C HIS A 276 0.96 2.58 -1.67
N LEU A 277 1.36 3.85 -1.62
CA LEU A 277 2.14 4.51 -2.66
C LEU A 277 3.62 4.24 -2.37
N VAL A 278 4.28 3.51 -3.27
CA VAL A 278 5.60 2.94 -2.99
C VAL A 278 6.53 3.08 -4.18
N CYS A 279 7.78 3.44 -3.90
CA CYS A 279 8.88 3.48 -4.85
C CYS A 279 10.01 2.54 -4.41
N ARG A 280 10.53 1.79 -5.38
CA ARG A 280 11.72 0.93 -5.23
C ARG A 280 12.86 1.54 -6.02
N THR A 281 13.97 1.84 -5.35
CA THR A 281 15.12 2.50 -5.96
C THR A 281 16.36 1.63 -5.88
N THR A 282 17.07 1.50 -6.99
CA THR A 282 18.32 0.74 -7.05
C THR A 282 19.42 1.35 -6.18
N VAL A 283 20.15 0.50 -5.44
CA VAL A 283 21.30 0.91 -4.63
C VAL A 283 22.53 1.09 -5.53
N LYS A 284 23.14 2.28 -5.50
CA LYS A 284 24.36 2.58 -6.26
C LYS A 284 25.51 1.65 -5.84
N GLY A 285 26.30 1.19 -6.82
CA GLY A 285 27.52 0.40 -6.58
C GLY A 285 27.31 -1.09 -6.36
N LYS A 286 26.07 -1.58 -6.43
CA LYS A 286 25.74 -3.02 -6.39
C LYS A 286 25.76 -3.65 -7.81
N PRO A 287 25.94 -4.98 -7.93
CA PRO A 287 26.07 -5.65 -9.22
C PRO A 287 24.84 -5.47 -10.12
N VAL A 288 25.05 -5.20 -11.41
CA VAL A 288 23.98 -5.02 -12.42
C VAL A 288 23.38 -6.37 -12.86
N LYS A 289 24.16 -7.46 -12.79
CA LYS A 289 23.68 -8.81 -13.10
C LYS A 289 23.10 -9.45 -11.85
N ARG A 290 21.78 -9.57 -11.82
CA ARG A 290 21.00 -10.14 -10.72
C ARG A 290 20.24 -11.38 -11.17
N THR A 291 20.20 -12.38 -10.30
CA THR A 291 19.41 -13.61 -10.48
C THR A 291 18.30 -13.74 -9.44
N ASP A 292 18.29 -12.87 -8.44
CA ASP A 292 17.23 -12.75 -7.45
C ASP A 292 16.03 -11.97 -8.01
N LEU A 293 14.89 -12.06 -7.32
CA LEU A 293 13.71 -11.23 -7.58
C LEU A 293 13.72 -9.98 -6.69
N SER A 294 13.17 -8.88 -7.20
CA SER A 294 12.87 -7.68 -6.40
C SER A 294 11.74 -7.97 -5.39
N HIS A 295 10.81 -8.85 -5.74
CA HIS A 295 9.81 -9.40 -4.84
C HIS A 295 9.68 -10.89 -5.14
N PRO A 296 9.93 -11.79 -4.17
CA PRO A 296 9.73 -13.23 -4.34
C PRO A 296 8.32 -13.56 -4.84
N VAL A 297 8.19 -14.72 -5.50
CA VAL A 297 6.86 -15.22 -5.91
C VAL A 297 6.06 -15.58 -4.67
N HIS A 298 4.87 -15.01 -4.56
CA HIS A 298 4.00 -15.17 -3.40
C HIS A 298 2.52 -15.12 -3.78
N SER A 299 1.67 -15.35 -2.78
CA SER A 299 0.23 -15.08 -2.81
C SER A 299 -0.07 -14.01 -1.77
N ASP A 300 -0.96 -13.08 -2.06
CA ASP A 300 -1.28 -11.97 -1.15
C ASP A 300 -2.05 -12.42 0.10
N ASN A 301 -2.76 -13.55 0.02
CA ASN A 301 -3.69 -13.98 1.06
C ASN A 301 -3.39 -15.35 1.67
N CYS A 302 -2.20 -15.93 1.46
CA CYS A 302 -1.80 -17.19 2.08
C CYS A 302 -0.28 -17.37 2.11
N LEU A 303 0.19 -18.27 2.97
CA LEU A 303 1.58 -18.71 3.01
C LEU A 303 1.81 -19.76 1.94
N LEU A 304 2.55 -19.40 0.90
CA LEU A 304 2.97 -20.32 -0.16
C LEU A 304 4.08 -21.23 0.37
N LYS A 305 3.86 -22.54 0.34
CA LYS A 305 4.85 -23.55 0.73
C LYS A 305 5.54 -24.15 -0.50
N GLU A 306 6.71 -24.75 -0.29
CA GLU A 306 7.50 -25.39 -1.37
C GLU A 306 6.74 -26.46 -2.16
N ASN A 307 5.81 -27.17 -1.52
CA ASN A 307 4.96 -28.17 -2.17
C ASN A 307 3.82 -27.55 -3.01
N GLY A 308 3.78 -26.22 -3.17
CA GLY A 308 2.75 -25.47 -3.88
C GLY A 308 1.44 -25.29 -3.11
N SER A 309 1.38 -25.74 -1.85
CA SER A 309 0.23 -25.48 -0.98
C SER A 309 0.22 -24.02 -0.51
N CYS A 310 -0.98 -23.53 -0.23
CA CYS A 310 -1.27 -22.14 0.10
C CYS A 310 -2.05 -22.15 1.42
N LEU A 311 -1.33 -21.99 2.53
CA LEU A 311 -1.90 -22.13 3.88
C LEU A 311 -2.53 -20.80 4.32
N LYS A 312 -3.79 -20.88 4.71
CA LYS A 312 -4.61 -19.76 5.18
C LYS A 312 -4.46 -19.59 6.70
N GLU A 313 -3.29 -19.15 7.12
CA GLU A 313 -2.96 -18.96 8.54
C GLU A 313 -2.05 -17.73 8.73
N ARG A 314 -1.96 -17.23 9.96
CA ARG A 314 -1.02 -16.16 10.31
C ARG A 314 0.42 -16.59 9.96
N PRO A 315 1.27 -15.70 9.45
CA PRO A 315 1.06 -14.24 9.32
C PRO A 315 0.40 -13.78 8.01
N ALA A 316 -0.19 -14.66 7.19
CA ALA A 316 -0.82 -14.23 5.95
C ALA A 316 -2.09 -13.40 6.17
N TYR A 317 -2.33 -12.44 5.29
CA TYR A 317 -3.54 -11.62 5.24
C TYR A 317 -4.71 -12.42 4.62
N THR A 318 -5.21 -13.42 5.35
CA THR A 318 -6.12 -14.45 4.80
C THR A 318 -7.44 -13.91 4.24
N TRP A 319 -7.83 -12.70 4.67
CA TRP A 319 -9.04 -11.97 4.32
C TRP A 319 -8.94 -11.14 3.03
N ARG A 320 -7.76 -11.03 2.40
CA ARG A 320 -7.63 -10.36 1.11
C ARG A 320 -8.26 -11.20 0.00
N ASP A 321 -9.09 -10.57 -0.82
CA ASP A 321 -9.81 -11.20 -1.94
C ASP A 321 -9.24 -10.79 -3.29
N TYR A 322 -8.94 -9.50 -3.45
CA TYR A 322 -8.42 -8.93 -4.69
C TYR A 322 -7.27 -7.98 -4.42
N SER A 323 -6.46 -7.75 -5.44
CA SER A 323 -5.36 -6.82 -5.41
C SER A 323 -5.27 -6.07 -6.74
N ALA A 324 -4.71 -4.88 -6.68
CA ALA A 324 -4.44 -4.09 -7.87
C ALA A 324 -3.15 -3.28 -7.69
N ILE A 325 -2.46 -3.05 -8.81
CA ILE A 325 -1.24 -2.26 -8.86
C ILE A 325 -1.40 -1.26 -10.00
N LEU A 326 -1.41 0.03 -9.66
CA LEU A 326 -1.32 1.11 -10.64
C LEU A 326 0.14 1.52 -10.78
N TYR A 327 0.71 1.32 -11.96
CA TYR A 327 2.07 1.76 -12.27
C TYR A 327 2.11 3.24 -12.62
N LEU A 328 3.14 3.92 -12.13
CA LEU A 328 3.28 5.36 -12.27
C LEU A 328 4.36 5.77 -13.27
N ASN A 329 5.27 4.87 -13.64
CA ASN A 329 6.41 5.24 -14.47
C ASN A 329 7.03 4.03 -15.19
N ASP A 330 7.89 4.28 -16.17
CA ASP A 330 8.64 3.25 -16.93
C ASP A 330 10.10 3.61 -17.24
N GLU A 331 10.61 4.72 -16.68
CA GLU A 331 11.98 5.20 -16.84
C GLU A 331 12.98 4.47 -15.91
N PHE A 332 12.92 3.13 -15.95
CA PHE A 332 13.82 2.23 -15.23
C PHE A 332 14.11 0.97 -16.04
N GLU A 333 15.12 0.21 -15.64
CA GLU A 333 15.49 -1.06 -16.28
C GLU A 333 15.11 -2.25 -15.36
N GLY A 334 14.53 -3.31 -15.95
CA GLY A 334 14.01 -4.47 -15.23
C GLY A 334 12.66 -4.21 -14.56
N GLY A 335 12.45 -4.76 -13.36
CA GLY A 335 11.27 -4.45 -12.54
C GLY A 335 9.93 -4.96 -13.08
N GLU A 336 9.94 -5.89 -14.04
CA GLU A 336 8.72 -6.42 -14.62
C GLU A 336 7.91 -7.21 -13.59
N PHE A 337 6.59 -7.02 -13.63
CA PHE A 337 5.67 -7.81 -12.85
C PHE A 337 5.46 -9.15 -13.53
N ILE A 338 5.56 -10.24 -12.78
CA ILE A 338 5.44 -11.59 -13.31
C ILE A 338 4.32 -12.33 -12.62
N MET A 339 3.61 -13.16 -13.37
CA MET A 339 2.70 -14.18 -12.84
C MET A 339 3.21 -15.55 -13.24
N THR A 340 3.16 -16.48 -12.29
CA THR A 340 3.66 -17.84 -12.48
C THR A 340 2.53 -18.84 -12.66
N ASP A 341 2.89 -20.09 -12.92
CA ASP A 341 1.98 -21.20 -12.71
C ASP A 341 1.80 -21.52 -11.21
N ALA A 342 0.95 -22.51 -10.92
CA ALA A 342 0.66 -22.95 -9.56
C ALA A 342 1.87 -23.55 -8.81
N THR A 343 2.99 -23.80 -9.50
CA THR A 343 4.22 -24.33 -8.88
C THR A 343 5.18 -23.23 -8.46
N ALA A 344 4.88 -21.96 -8.76
CA ALA A 344 5.77 -20.81 -8.55
C ALA A 344 7.11 -20.85 -9.33
N ARG A 345 7.33 -21.86 -10.18
CA ARG A 345 8.63 -22.09 -10.83
C ARG A 345 8.71 -21.60 -12.27
N ARG A 346 7.57 -21.37 -12.92
CA ARG A 346 7.50 -21.02 -14.35
C ARG A 346 6.76 -19.72 -14.54
N VAL A 347 7.42 -18.71 -15.13
CA VAL A 347 6.74 -17.46 -15.51
C VAL A 347 5.81 -17.76 -16.67
N LYS A 348 4.54 -17.36 -16.54
CA LYS A 348 3.51 -17.49 -17.58
C LYS A 348 3.24 -16.15 -18.25
N VAL A 349 3.18 -15.09 -17.45
CA VAL A 349 2.90 -13.74 -17.91
C VAL A 349 3.93 -12.79 -17.36
N GLN A 350 4.38 -11.87 -18.19
CA GLN A 350 5.21 -10.74 -17.79
C GLN A 350 4.50 -9.45 -18.21
N VAL A 351 4.31 -8.53 -17.28
CA VAL A 351 3.73 -7.21 -17.51
C VAL A 351 4.81 -6.16 -17.32
N ARG A 352 5.04 -5.35 -18.35
CA ARG A 352 5.93 -4.20 -18.26
C ARG A 352 5.20 -3.05 -17.55
N PRO A 353 5.74 -2.49 -16.46
CA PRO A 353 5.16 -1.29 -15.84
C PRO A 353 5.18 -0.10 -16.79
N LYS A 354 4.19 0.78 -16.68
CA LYS A 354 4.06 2.04 -17.42
C LYS A 354 3.10 2.97 -16.69
N CYS A 355 3.30 4.29 -16.77
CA CYS A 355 2.32 5.25 -16.24
C CYS A 355 0.89 4.91 -16.68
N GLY A 356 -0.03 4.89 -15.73
CA GLY A 356 -1.45 4.68 -15.97
C GLY A 356 -1.84 3.24 -16.30
N ARG A 357 -0.91 2.28 -16.20
CA ARG A 357 -1.21 0.86 -16.34
C ARG A 357 -1.69 0.29 -15.01
N LEU A 358 -2.93 -0.19 -14.98
CA LEU A 358 -3.50 -0.91 -13.84
C LEU A 358 -3.50 -2.41 -14.13
N VAL A 359 -2.93 -3.20 -13.23
CA VAL A 359 -3.06 -4.66 -13.22
C VAL A 359 -3.89 -5.03 -12.00
N SER A 360 -4.91 -5.85 -12.17
CA SER A 360 -5.68 -6.41 -11.05
C SER A 360 -5.81 -7.91 -11.16
N PHE A 361 -5.84 -8.56 -10.01
CA PHE A 361 -5.87 -10.01 -9.86
C PHE A 361 -6.49 -10.41 -8.52
N SER A 362 -6.98 -11.64 -8.40
CA SER A 362 -7.38 -12.19 -7.10
C SER A 362 -6.17 -12.45 -6.21
N ALA A 363 -6.32 -12.33 -4.89
CA ALA A 363 -5.21 -12.39 -3.94
C ALA A 363 -4.68 -13.82 -3.67
N GLY A 364 -5.34 -14.84 -4.22
CA GLY A 364 -5.10 -16.27 -3.97
C GLY A 364 -4.05 -16.94 -4.84
N LYS A 365 -3.83 -18.23 -4.57
CA LYS A 365 -2.86 -19.11 -5.26
C LYS A 365 -3.05 -19.22 -6.78
N GLU A 366 -4.23 -18.87 -7.28
CA GLU A 366 -4.51 -18.81 -8.72
C GLU A 366 -3.75 -17.67 -9.42
N CYS A 367 -3.25 -16.69 -8.66
CA CYS A 367 -2.53 -15.52 -9.13
C CYS A 367 -1.19 -15.35 -8.40
N LEU A 368 -0.41 -16.44 -8.30
CA LEU A 368 0.98 -16.34 -7.82
C LEU A 368 1.77 -15.36 -8.69
N HIS A 369 2.46 -14.44 -8.03
CA HIS A 369 3.11 -13.33 -8.71
C HIS A 369 4.36 -12.85 -7.96
N GLY A 370 5.21 -12.12 -8.67
CA GLY A 370 6.45 -11.55 -8.15
C GLY A 370 6.93 -10.39 -9.01
N VAL A 371 8.12 -9.87 -8.71
CA VAL A 371 8.71 -8.75 -9.43
C VAL A 371 10.16 -9.06 -9.80
N LYS A 372 10.50 -8.97 -11.08
CA LYS A 372 11.87 -9.07 -11.58
C LYS A 372 12.76 -7.98 -10.98
N PRO A 373 14.08 -8.19 -10.88
CA PRO A 373 14.98 -7.21 -10.27
C PRO A 373 14.91 -5.87 -11.00
N VAL A 374 14.80 -4.76 -10.25
CA VAL A 374 15.08 -3.44 -10.83
C VAL A 374 16.61 -3.30 -10.89
N THR A 375 17.16 -3.12 -12.09
CA THR A 375 18.61 -3.07 -12.31
C THR A 375 19.14 -1.66 -12.43
N LYS A 376 18.27 -0.70 -12.76
CA LYS A 376 18.61 0.73 -12.79
C LYS A 376 17.37 1.60 -12.62
N GLY A 377 17.54 2.72 -11.93
CA GLY A 377 16.49 3.73 -11.78
C GLY A 377 15.59 3.47 -10.58
N ARG A 378 14.35 3.96 -10.68
CA ARG A 378 13.34 3.93 -9.63
C ARG A 378 12.00 3.53 -10.23
N ARG A 379 11.37 2.52 -9.63
CA ARG A 379 10.06 1.98 -10.00
C ARG A 379 9.04 2.41 -8.97
N CYS A 380 8.04 3.19 -9.36
CA CYS A 380 6.97 3.68 -8.50
C CYS A 380 5.61 3.10 -8.89
N ALA A 381 4.82 2.75 -7.88
CA ALA A 381 3.50 2.19 -8.06
C ALA A 381 2.60 2.52 -6.86
N MET A 382 1.29 2.51 -7.09
CA MET A 382 0.29 2.45 -6.03
C MET A 382 -0.21 1.01 -5.94
N ALA A 383 0.14 0.32 -4.85
CA ALA A 383 -0.32 -1.02 -4.53
C ALA A 383 -1.58 -0.97 -3.66
N LEU A 384 -2.57 -1.79 -4.01
CA LEU A 384 -3.90 -1.79 -3.45
C LEU A 384 -4.29 -3.23 -3.10
N TRP A 385 -4.74 -3.43 -1.87
CA TRP A 385 -5.31 -4.71 -1.44
C TRP A 385 -6.74 -4.50 -0.98
N PHE A 386 -7.60 -5.44 -1.35
CA PHE A 386 -9.02 -5.36 -1.13
C PHE A 386 -9.57 -6.59 -0.43
N THR A 387 -10.65 -6.39 0.30
CA THR A 387 -11.36 -7.43 1.04
C THR A 387 -12.87 -7.23 0.90
N MET A 388 -13.62 -8.32 0.90
CA MET A 388 -15.08 -8.33 1.00
C MET A 388 -15.55 -8.31 2.46
N ASP A 389 -14.63 -8.51 3.41
CA ASP A 389 -14.92 -8.47 4.84
C ASP A 389 -14.82 -7.04 5.39
N PRO A 390 -15.94 -6.40 5.79
CA PRO A 390 -15.92 -5.03 6.29
C PRO A 390 -15.11 -4.84 7.58
N THR A 391 -14.83 -5.92 8.33
CA THR A 391 -14.04 -5.85 9.56
C THR A 391 -12.56 -5.54 9.32
N HIS A 392 -12.10 -5.72 8.09
CA HIS A 392 -10.73 -5.46 7.66
C HIS A 392 -10.63 -4.19 6.79
N ASN A 393 -11.61 -3.28 6.88
CA ASN A 393 -11.58 -2.03 6.13
C ASN A 393 -10.52 -1.05 6.69
N GLU A 394 -9.76 -0.42 5.81
CA GLU A 394 -8.61 0.42 6.14
C GLU A 394 -9.02 1.66 6.96
N GLU A 395 -8.84 1.61 8.28
CA GLU A 395 -9.21 2.72 9.18
C GLU A 395 -8.42 4.01 8.90
N SER A 396 -7.14 3.88 8.55
CA SER A 396 -6.28 5.01 8.17
C SER A 396 -6.87 5.80 7.01
N ARG A 397 -7.50 5.10 6.05
CA ARG A 397 -8.17 5.71 4.90
C ARG A 397 -9.37 6.55 5.32
N GLN A 398 -10.19 6.07 6.26
CA GLN A 398 -11.33 6.83 6.77
C GLN A 398 -10.88 8.10 7.51
N LYS A 399 -9.80 8.00 8.29
CA LYS A 399 -9.17 9.17 8.93
C LYS A 399 -8.64 10.16 7.87
N ALA A 400 -8.04 9.66 6.78
CA ALA A 400 -7.56 10.47 5.67
C ALA A 400 -8.70 11.21 4.95
N GLU A 401 -9.81 10.52 4.66
CA GLU A 401 -10.99 11.08 4.00
C GLU A 401 -11.53 12.30 4.77
N LYS A 402 -11.68 12.18 6.09
CA LYS A 402 -12.14 13.29 6.95
C LYS A 402 -11.22 14.51 6.86
N ILE A 403 -9.90 14.28 6.85
CA ILE A 403 -8.91 15.36 6.71
C ILE A 403 -9.05 16.03 5.34
N LEU A 404 -9.08 15.24 4.26
CA LEU A 404 -9.14 15.74 2.89
C LEU A 404 -10.45 16.49 2.61
N LYS A 405 -11.60 15.97 3.05
CA LYS A 405 -12.90 16.65 2.95
C LYS A 405 -12.86 18.02 3.61
N ARG A 406 -12.32 18.12 4.83
CA ARG A 406 -12.18 19.41 5.51
C ARG A 406 -11.23 20.37 4.78
N LEU A 407 -10.09 19.88 4.28
CA LEU A 407 -9.13 20.72 3.55
C LEU A 407 -9.69 21.23 2.22
N LEU A 408 -10.53 20.42 1.57
CA LEU A 408 -11.14 20.72 0.27
C LEU A 408 -12.58 21.24 0.38
N LYS A 409 -13.06 21.56 1.58
CA LYS A 409 -14.43 22.07 1.83
C LYS A 409 -15.52 21.19 1.21
N ASP A 410 -15.40 19.88 1.43
CA ASP A 410 -16.29 18.83 0.94
C ASP A 410 -16.33 18.62 -0.60
N GLU A 411 -15.34 19.15 -1.33
CA GLU A 411 -15.14 18.89 -2.77
C GLU A 411 -14.32 17.59 -3.06
N LEU A 412 -14.24 16.67 -2.09
CA LEU A 412 -13.52 15.41 -2.23
C LEU A 412 -14.29 14.42 -3.11
#